data_AF-A0A936L5H2-F1
#
_entry.id   AF-A0A936L5H2-F1
#
_cell.length_a   1.000
_cell.length_b   1.000
_cell.length_c   1.000
_cell.angle_alpha   90.00
_cell.angle_beta   90.00
_cell.angle_gamma   90.00
#
_symmetry.space_group_name_H-M   'P 1'
#
loop_
_entity.id
_entity.type
_entity.pdbx_description
1 polymer ?
#
loop_
_entity_poly.entity_id
_entity_poly.type
_entity_poly.pdbx_seq_one_letter_code
_entity_poly.pdbx_strand_id
1 'polypeptide(L)'
;MHKGEVQFFIEATVAKGVSEYDIKIQNLKESLYAKFGKLLMPHYFLNLEKLDFKVNKQPKLREIYKVVQSGINSLSQRDMELIDKYQFEDANFPKVSYNDDIVDLILSFIPRNNPDYVKYFSPIGMYPTSYQYMGIENSIPKSIEKKIKKYSNLELNYFIFVNSHGSIFYRKDDLMWHLYGSDHFTNEVNMKPLFNSSKAINLLGVIVTNVVPANLHRFEMDLYINPFS
;
A
#
# COMPACT_ATOMS: atom_id res chain seq x y z
N MET A 1 -4.67 -47.98 26.21
CA MET A 1 -3.77 -48.20 25.06
C MET A 1 -4.60 -48.11 23.78
N HIS A 2 -4.55 -46.98 23.05
CA HIS A 2 -5.09 -46.87 21.69
C HIS A 2 -3.92 -46.68 20.72
N LYS A 3 -3.83 -47.55 19.71
CA LYS A 3 -2.87 -47.43 18.60
C LYS A 3 -3.31 -46.29 17.68
N GLY A 4 -2.50 -45.23 17.63
CA GLY A 4 -2.13 -44.56 16.37
C GLY A 4 -3.05 -43.49 15.78
N GLU A 5 -3.88 -42.80 16.57
CA GLU A 5 -4.54 -41.58 16.05
C GLU A 5 -3.51 -40.44 15.98
N VAL A 6 -3.12 -40.05 14.76
CA VAL A 6 -2.32 -38.85 14.53
C VAL A 6 -3.23 -37.64 14.72
N GLN A 7 -3.01 -36.90 15.81
CA GLN A 7 -3.74 -35.66 16.10
C GLN A 7 -2.89 -34.46 15.66
N PHE A 8 -3.48 -33.60 14.85
CA PHE A 8 -2.88 -32.33 14.47
C PHE A 8 -3.94 -31.23 14.42
N PHE A 9 -3.50 -29.98 14.63
CA PHE A 9 -4.36 -28.82 14.53
C PHE A 9 -4.27 -28.17 13.15
N ILE A 10 -5.36 -27.52 12.75
CA ILE A 10 -5.40 -26.66 11.59
C ILE A 10 -5.73 -25.25 12.07
N GLU A 11 -4.85 -24.30 11.79
CA GLU A 11 -5.13 -22.88 11.98
C GLU A 11 -5.42 -22.23 10.63
N ALA A 12 -6.54 -21.54 10.52
CA ALA A 12 -6.86 -20.72 9.35
C ALA A 12 -6.56 -19.24 9.58
N THR A 13 -6.12 -18.54 8.54
CA THR A 13 -5.93 -17.09 8.54
C THR A 13 -6.10 -16.48 7.16
N VAL A 14 -6.35 -15.17 7.12
CA VAL A 14 -6.49 -14.40 5.88
C VAL A 14 -5.36 -13.39 5.82
N ALA A 15 -4.56 -13.46 4.76
CA ALA A 15 -3.55 -12.45 4.44
C ALA A 15 -4.17 -11.46 3.46
N LYS A 16 -4.33 -10.20 3.89
CA LYS A 16 -4.80 -9.12 3.02
C LYS A 16 -3.59 -8.43 2.39
N GLY A 17 -3.62 -8.24 1.07
CA GLY A 17 -2.57 -7.56 0.31
C GLY A 17 -2.35 -6.08 0.62
N VAL A 18 -3.01 -5.54 1.64
CA VAL A 18 -2.92 -4.15 2.07
C VAL A 18 -2.65 -4.16 3.57
N SER A 19 -1.54 -3.55 4.02
CA SER A 19 -1.25 -3.48 5.45
C SER A 19 -2.22 -2.52 6.14
N GLU A 20 -2.44 -2.69 7.45
CA GLU A 20 -3.23 -1.72 8.23
C GLU A 20 -2.64 -0.31 8.16
N TYR A 21 -1.31 -0.21 8.00
CA TYR A 21 -0.64 1.06 7.78
C TYR A 21 -1.06 1.66 6.43
N ASP A 22 -1.01 0.89 5.34
CA ASP A 22 -1.40 1.36 4.00
C ASP A 22 -2.87 1.75 3.94
N ILE A 23 -3.77 0.98 4.60
CA ILE A 23 -5.19 1.34 4.73
C ILE A 23 -5.33 2.71 5.42
N LYS A 24 -4.59 2.93 6.52
CA LYS A 24 -4.64 4.21 7.24
C LYS A 24 -4.10 5.34 6.37
N ILE A 25 -3.00 5.14 5.65
CA ILE A 25 -2.45 6.14 4.73
C ILE A 25 -3.44 6.45 3.59
N GLN A 26 -4.09 5.43 3.02
CA GLN A 26 -5.13 5.62 2.00
C GLN A 26 -6.31 6.44 2.52
N ASN A 27 -6.81 6.12 3.72
CA ASN A 27 -7.86 6.88 4.37
C ASN A 27 -7.44 8.34 4.65
N LEU A 28 -6.17 8.57 5.00
CA LEU A 28 -5.62 9.92 5.17
C LEU A 28 -5.61 10.69 3.84
N LYS A 29 -5.18 10.05 2.73
CA LYS A 29 -5.20 10.62 1.38
C LYS A 29 -6.63 11.00 0.97
N GLU A 30 -7.58 10.08 1.10
CA GLU A 30 -8.99 10.33 0.78
C GLU A 30 -9.59 11.47 1.60
N SER A 31 -9.28 11.51 2.90
CA SER A 31 -9.70 12.62 3.76
C SER A 31 -9.11 13.96 3.32
N LEU A 32 -7.84 13.99 2.90
CA LEU A 32 -7.20 15.20 2.38
C LEU A 32 -7.82 15.64 1.06
N TYR A 33 -8.08 14.71 0.14
CA TYR A 33 -8.77 14.99 -1.12
C TYR A 33 -10.18 15.55 -0.90
N ALA A 34 -10.94 14.99 0.04
CA ALA A 34 -12.26 15.51 0.40
C ALA A 34 -12.20 16.95 0.95
N LYS A 35 -11.10 17.34 1.60
CA LYS A 35 -10.89 18.71 2.11
C LYS A 35 -10.49 19.66 0.98
N PHE A 36 -9.54 19.25 0.13
CA PHE A 36 -9.19 20.00 -1.07
C PHE A 36 -10.40 20.18 -1.98
N GLY A 37 -11.27 19.18 -2.11
CA GLY A 37 -12.52 19.25 -2.86
C GLY A 37 -13.48 20.37 -2.44
N LYS A 38 -13.28 20.97 -1.27
CA LYS A 38 -14.08 22.10 -0.76
C LYS A 38 -13.47 23.48 -1.06
N LEU A 39 -12.28 23.53 -1.66
CA LEU A 39 -11.64 24.78 -2.03
C LEU A 39 -12.38 25.45 -3.19
N LEU A 40 -12.57 26.76 -3.09
CA LEU A 40 -13.10 27.57 -4.18
C LEU A 40 -11.93 28.07 -5.04
N MET A 41 -11.74 27.45 -6.21
CA MET A 41 -10.65 27.80 -7.13
C MET A 41 -11.20 28.16 -8.51
N PRO A 42 -11.56 29.43 -8.75
CA PRO A 42 -12.22 29.85 -9.98
C PRO A 42 -11.37 29.75 -11.24
N HIS A 43 -10.12 30.13 -11.15
CA HIS A 43 -9.29 30.25 -12.34
C HIS A 43 -8.39 29.03 -12.56
N TYR A 44 -8.34 28.10 -11.59
CA TYR A 44 -7.39 26.99 -11.60
C TYR A 44 -8.00 25.70 -11.04
N PHE A 45 -7.56 24.57 -11.58
CA PHE A 45 -7.54 23.28 -10.93
C PHE A 45 -6.22 23.08 -10.18
N LEU A 46 -6.29 22.33 -9.08
CA LEU A 46 -5.14 21.84 -8.36
C LEU A 46 -4.65 20.54 -9.01
N ASN A 47 -3.38 20.51 -9.39
CA ASN A 47 -2.67 19.30 -9.76
C ASN A 47 -1.84 18.83 -8.57
N LEU A 48 -2.15 17.65 -8.07
CA LEU A 48 -1.41 17.00 -6.99
C LEU A 48 -0.34 16.12 -7.62
N GLU A 49 0.87 16.64 -7.83
CA GLU A 49 1.95 15.86 -8.46
C GLU A 49 2.54 14.81 -7.51
N LYS A 50 2.63 15.14 -6.22
CA LYS A 50 3.17 14.25 -5.19
C LYS A 50 2.38 14.40 -3.90
N LEU A 51 2.05 13.28 -3.26
CA LEU A 51 1.47 13.25 -1.91
C LEU A 51 1.93 12.01 -1.16
N ASP A 52 2.96 12.20 -0.34
CA ASP A 52 3.57 11.15 0.47
C ASP A 52 3.44 11.48 1.95
N PHE A 53 2.76 10.60 2.68
CA PHE A 53 2.67 10.69 4.13
C PHE A 53 3.90 10.02 4.75
N LYS A 54 4.70 10.79 5.48
CA LYS A 54 5.88 10.31 6.22
C LYS A 54 5.48 9.56 7.49
N VAL A 55 4.34 9.94 8.08
CA VAL A 55 3.78 9.31 9.28
C VAL A 55 2.27 9.21 9.18
N ASN A 56 1.67 8.30 9.96
CA ASN A 56 0.23 8.11 10.03
C ASN A 56 -0.45 9.20 10.91
N LYS A 57 -0.40 10.45 10.46
CA LYS A 57 -1.10 11.60 11.05
C LYS A 57 -1.68 12.49 9.95
N GLN A 58 -2.74 13.22 10.31
CA GLN A 58 -3.28 14.28 9.46
C GLN A 58 -2.33 15.49 9.47
N PRO A 59 -2.00 16.06 8.30
CA PRO A 59 -1.17 17.26 8.23
C PRO A 59 -1.96 18.49 8.68
N LYS A 60 -1.23 19.57 8.99
CA LYS A 60 -1.82 20.85 9.38
C LYS A 60 -2.41 21.54 8.15
N LEU A 61 -3.71 21.32 7.89
CA LEU A 61 -4.41 21.86 6.72
C LEU A 61 -4.28 23.37 6.56
N ARG A 62 -4.23 24.12 7.67
CA ARG A 62 -4.05 25.57 7.64
C ARG A 62 -2.74 25.98 6.96
N GLU A 63 -1.66 25.23 7.18
CA GLU A 63 -0.37 25.50 6.55
C GLU A 63 -0.41 25.11 5.06
N ILE A 64 -0.99 23.95 4.75
CA ILE A 64 -1.20 23.55 3.35
C ILE A 64 -2.02 24.59 2.58
N TYR A 65 -3.09 25.13 3.17
CA TYR A 65 -3.89 26.17 2.51
C TYR A 65 -3.13 27.47 2.30
N LYS A 66 -2.25 27.87 3.22
CA LYS A 66 -1.36 29.03 2.99
C LYS A 66 -0.44 28.78 1.81
N VAL A 67 0.10 27.57 1.69
CA VAL A 67 0.96 27.18 0.56
C VAL A 67 0.20 27.23 -0.75
N VAL A 68 -1.02 26.67 -0.80
CA VAL A 68 -1.91 26.75 -1.97
C VAL A 68 -2.16 28.21 -2.35
N GLN A 69 -2.52 29.06 -1.37
CA GLN A 69 -2.82 30.47 -1.62
C GLN A 69 -1.58 31.24 -2.08
N SER A 70 -0.41 30.99 -1.48
CA SER A 70 0.85 31.59 -1.90
C SER A 70 1.20 31.19 -3.33
N GLY A 71 0.95 29.93 -3.69
CA GLY A 71 1.12 29.42 -5.04
C GLY A 71 0.28 30.19 -6.05
N ILE A 72 -1.02 30.30 -5.81
CA ILE A 72 -1.96 31.06 -6.64
C ILE A 72 -1.51 32.52 -6.78
N ASN A 73 -1.12 33.15 -5.66
CA ASN A 73 -0.69 34.55 -5.66
C ASN A 73 0.65 34.78 -6.37
N SER A 74 1.48 33.74 -6.52
CA SER A 74 2.76 33.82 -7.21
C SER A 74 2.65 33.64 -8.73
N LEU A 75 1.49 33.23 -9.23
CA LEU A 75 1.25 33.10 -10.67
C LEU A 75 1.16 34.48 -11.32
N SER A 76 2.08 34.77 -12.23
CA SER A 76 2.05 36.02 -13.00
C SER A 76 1.10 35.91 -14.21
N GLN A 77 0.69 37.05 -14.77
CA GLN A 77 -0.09 37.09 -16.00
C GLN A 77 0.64 36.40 -17.18
N ARG A 78 1.97 36.42 -17.18
CA ARG A 78 2.79 35.70 -18.17
C ARG A 78 2.72 34.18 -18.00
N ASP A 79 2.68 33.68 -16.76
CA ASP A 79 2.54 32.25 -16.51
C ASP A 79 1.16 31.76 -17.01
N MET A 80 0.13 32.59 -16.88
CA MET A 80 -1.20 32.33 -17.42
C MET A 80 -1.22 32.22 -18.95
N GLU A 81 -0.56 33.16 -19.64
CA GLU A 81 -0.47 33.17 -21.10
C GLU A 81 0.33 31.98 -21.65
N LEU A 82 1.42 31.59 -20.97
CA LEU A 82 2.23 30.44 -21.36
C LEU A 82 1.43 29.14 -21.24
N ILE A 83 0.64 29.00 -20.18
CA ILE A 83 -0.15 27.80 -19.98
C ILE A 83 -1.26 27.66 -21.04
N ASP A 84 -1.97 28.75 -21.32
CA ASP A 84 -3.04 28.77 -22.33
C ASP A 84 -2.47 28.43 -23.73
N LYS A 85 -1.23 28.85 -24.00
CA LYS A 85 -0.54 28.63 -25.27
C LYS A 85 0.01 27.21 -25.47
N TYR A 86 0.54 26.56 -24.43
CA TYR A 86 1.28 25.29 -24.58
C TYR A 86 0.49 24.02 -24.27
N GLN A 87 -0.82 24.11 -23.99
CA GLN A 87 -1.74 22.96 -23.88
C GLN A 87 -1.13 21.70 -23.24
N PHE A 88 -0.50 21.85 -22.06
CA PHE A 88 0.08 20.77 -21.24
C PHE A 88 1.32 20.03 -21.79
N GLU A 89 1.65 20.09 -23.07
CA GLU A 89 2.72 19.23 -23.65
C GLU A 89 4.14 19.62 -23.20
N ASP A 90 4.39 20.91 -22.92
CA ASP A 90 5.72 21.43 -22.51
C ASP A 90 5.66 22.43 -21.34
N ALA A 91 4.51 22.54 -20.67
CA ALA A 91 4.31 23.53 -19.61
C ALA A 91 4.94 23.07 -18.28
N ASN A 92 6.10 23.63 -17.94
CA ASN A 92 6.61 23.63 -16.57
C ASN A 92 5.72 24.54 -15.71
N PHE A 93 4.57 24.02 -15.26
CA PHE A 93 3.68 24.74 -14.36
C PHE A 93 4.44 25.14 -13.08
N PRO A 94 4.27 26.37 -12.57
CA PRO A 94 4.85 26.77 -11.30
C PRO A 94 4.45 25.78 -10.21
N LYS A 95 5.46 25.17 -9.59
CA LYS A 95 5.28 24.16 -8.56
C LYS A 95 5.48 24.78 -7.19
N VAL A 96 4.66 24.34 -6.24
CA VAL A 96 4.82 24.70 -4.85
C VAL A 96 4.97 23.42 -4.05
N SER A 97 6.01 23.37 -3.23
CA SER A 97 6.28 22.27 -2.33
C SER A 97 5.87 22.63 -0.91
N TYR A 98 5.26 21.66 -0.22
CA TYR A 98 5.04 21.68 1.21
C TYR A 98 5.64 20.42 1.80
N ASN A 99 6.57 20.61 2.73
CA ASN A 99 7.28 19.52 3.36
C ASN A 99 7.34 19.80 4.86
N ASP A 100 6.76 18.90 5.65
CA ASP A 100 6.90 18.91 7.10
C ASP A 100 7.22 17.49 7.60
N ASP A 101 7.24 17.27 8.91
CA ASP A 101 7.50 15.94 9.49
C ASP A 101 6.41 14.90 9.18
N ILE A 102 5.26 15.32 8.64
CA ILE A 102 4.07 14.49 8.42
C ILE A 102 3.89 14.15 6.95
N VAL A 103 4.09 15.10 6.04
CA VAL A 103 3.76 14.97 4.62
C VAL A 103 4.78 15.67 3.74
N ASP A 104 5.00 15.09 2.56
CA ASP A 104 5.67 15.71 1.42
C ASP A 104 4.66 15.87 0.28
N LEU A 105 4.42 17.11 -0.12
CA LEU A 105 3.37 17.49 -1.05
C LEU A 105 3.93 18.41 -2.11
N ILE A 106 3.71 18.08 -3.38
CA ILE A 106 4.05 18.93 -4.52
C ILE A 106 2.77 19.22 -5.29
N LEU A 107 2.52 20.51 -5.51
CA LEU A 107 1.33 21.02 -6.16
C LEU A 107 1.72 21.85 -7.36
N SER A 108 0.92 21.80 -8.42
CA SER A 108 0.91 22.79 -9.49
C SER A 108 -0.52 23.22 -9.81
N PHE A 109 -0.64 24.28 -10.60
CA PHE A 109 -1.92 24.92 -10.90
C PHE A 109 -2.19 24.84 -12.39
N ILE A 110 -3.33 24.24 -12.73
CA ILE A 110 -3.79 24.07 -14.09
C ILE A 110 -4.92 25.09 -14.33
N PRO A 111 -4.82 26.04 -15.27
CA PRO A 111 -5.88 26.98 -15.58
C PRO A 111 -7.17 26.31 -16.01
N ARG A 112 -8.28 26.96 -15.66
CA ARG A 112 -9.62 26.57 -16.09
C ARG A 112 -10.00 27.39 -17.31
N ASN A 113 -10.52 26.71 -18.33
CA ASN A 113 -11.07 27.36 -19.52
C ASN A 113 -12.32 28.20 -19.20
N ASN A 114 -13.07 27.85 -18.14
CA ASN A 114 -14.25 28.61 -17.72
C ASN A 114 -14.34 28.68 -16.17
N PRO A 115 -14.21 29.88 -15.58
CA PRO A 115 -14.28 30.08 -14.13
C PRO A 115 -15.69 29.98 -13.54
N ASP A 116 -16.75 30.00 -14.35
CA ASP A 116 -18.12 29.86 -13.87
C ASP A 116 -18.48 28.41 -13.48
N TYR A 117 -17.67 27.45 -13.92
CA TYR A 117 -17.93 26.03 -13.68
C TYR A 117 -17.47 25.50 -12.31
N VAL A 118 -16.96 26.36 -11.44
CA VAL A 118 -16.46 25.98 -10.10
C VAL A 118 -17.49 25.28 -9.25
N LYS A 119 -18.77 25.61 -9.43
CA LYS A 119 -19.86 25.00 -8.66
C LYS A 119 -20.15 23.56 -9.08
N TYR A 120 -19.68 23.13 -10.24
CA TYR A 120 -20.02 21.84 -10.84
C TYR A 120 -18.86 20.84 -10.84
N PHE A 121 -17.62 21.29 -10.60
CA PHE A 121 -16.44 20.43 -10.67
C PHE A 121 -15.56 20.54 -9.42
N SER A 122 -14.92 19.44 -9.07
CA SER A 122 -13.88 19.42 -8.05
C SER A 122 -12.79 20.46 -8.36
N PRO A 123 -12.25 21.16 -7.35
CA PRO A 123 -11.04 21.96 -7.49
C PRO A 123 -9.81 21.12 -7.84
N ILE A 124 -9.81 19.81 -7.57
CA ILE A 124 -8.72 18.91 -7.97
C ILE A 124 -8.91 18.51 -9.43
N GLY A 125 -7.93 18.84 -10.28
CA GLY A 125 -7.93 18.43 -11.70
C GLY A 125 -7.17 17.14 -11.94
N MET A 126 -6.10 16.90 -11.18
CA MET A 126 -5.26 15.70 -11.30
C MET A 126 -4.79 15.23 -9.93
N TYR A 127 -4.81 13.91 -9.75
CA TYR A 127 -4.31 13.22 -8.57
C TYR A 127 -2.88 12.71 -8.82
N PRO A 128 -2.09 12.45 -7.76
CA PRO A 128 -0.75 11.93 -7.93
C PRO A 128 -0.80 10.56 -8.58
N THR A 129 0.15 10.30 -9.48
CA THR A 129 0.32 8.98 -10.07
C THR A 129 0.76 8.01 -8.96
N SER A 130 -0.15 7.17 -8.47
CA SER A 130 0.17 6.18 -7.46
C SER A 130 0.53 4.85 -8.11
N TYR A 131 1.81 4.48 -8.08
CA TYR A 131 2.22 3.09 -8.25
C TYR A 131 2.01 2.41 -6.90
N GLN A 132 0.84 1.80 -6.70
CA GLN A 132 0.65 0.92 -5.55
C GLN A 132 1.40 -0.39 -5.83
N TYR A 133 2.64 -0.48 -5.34
CA TYR A 133 3.27 -1.77 -5.05
C TYR A 133 2.48 -2.42 -3.90
N MET A 134 1.30 -2.97 -4.20
CA MET A 134 0.54 -3.78 -3.23
C MET A 134 1.27 -5.11 -3.04
N GLY A 135 2.27 -5.11 -2.16
CA GLY A 135 3.04 -6.30 -1.83
C GLY A 135 2.22 -7.26 -0.97
N ILE A 136 1.36 -8.07 -1.59
CA ILE A 136 0.83 -9.30 -0.97
C ILE A 136 1.99 -10.16 -0.42
N GLU A 137 3.13 -10.09 -1.10
CA GLU A 137 4.42 -10.72 -0.78
C GLU A 137 4.79 -10.60 0.70
N ASN A 138 4.56 -9.45 1.34
CA ASN A 138 4.88 -9.25 2.76
C ASN A 138 3.72 -9.60 3.71
N SER A 139 2.49 -9.69 3.20
CA SER A 139 1.30 -9.93 4.01
C SER A 139 1.16 -11.41 4.43
N ILE A 140 1.47 -12.33 3.51
CA ILE A 140 1.40 -13.77 3.73
C ILE A 140 2.42 -14.21 4.81
N PRO A 141 3.73 -13.89 4.69
CA PRO A 141 4.73 -14.26 5.69
C PRO A 141 4.43 -13.68 7.07
N LYS A 142 3.99 -12.41 7.16
CA LYS A 142 3.59 -11.79 8.43
C LYS A 142 2.39 -12.50 9.08
N SER A 143 1.44 -12.97 8.28
CA SER A 143 0.30 -13.74 8.79
C SER A 143 0.75 -15.08 9.38
N ILE A 144 1.63 -15.78 8.67
CA ILE A 144 2.23 -17.05 9.10
C ILE A 144 3.02 -16.85 10.40
N GLU A 145 3.89 -15.84 10.44
CA GLU A 145 4.73 -15.53 11.60
C GLU A 145 3.89 -15.25 12.86
N LYS A 146 2.76 -14.52 12.72
CA LYS A 146 1.82 -14.28 13.82
C LYS A 146 1.25 -15.58 14.38
N LYS A 147 0.93 -16.56 13.53
CA LYS A 147 0.42 -17.86 13.96
C LYS A 147 1.49 -18.73 14.59
N ILE A 148 2.70 -18.77 14.02
CA ILE A 148 3.87 -19.42 14.63
C ILE A 148 4.09 -18.89 16.05
N LYS A 149 4.08 -17.56 16.23
CA LYS A 149 4.25 -16.94 17.55
C LYS A 149 3.10 -17.28 18.52
N LYS A 150 1.86 -17.36 18.03
CA LYS A 150 0.68 -17.70 18.84
C LYS A 150 0.74 -19.14 19.36
N TYR A 151 1.22 -20.07 18.54
CA TYR A 151 1.23 -21.51 18.82
C TYR A 151 2.62 -22.07 19.16
N SER A 152 3.58 -21.21 19.51
CA SER A 152 4.94 -21.65 19.83
C SER A 152 5.03 -22.59 21.04
N ASN A 153 4.01 -22.56 21.90
CA ASN A 153 3.92 -23.39 23.11
C ASN A 153 2.90 -24.54 22.95
N LEU A 154 2.36 -24.74 21.74
CA LEU A 154 1.44 -25.82 21.47
C LEU A 154 2.24 -27.12 21.38
N GLU A 155 1.97 -28.10 22.23
CA GLU A 155 2.65 -29.41 22.24
C GLU A 155 2.23 -30.33 21.08
N LEU A 156 1.23 -29.92 20.31
CA LEU A 156 0.66 -30.70 19.21
C LEU A 156 1.08 -30.11 17.86
N ASN A 157 1.33 -31.01 16.91
CA ASN A 157 1.68 -30.66 15.55
C ASN A 157 0.53 -29.94 14.84
N TYR A 158 0.84 -28.99 13.95
CA TYR A 158 -0.18 -28.21 13.28
C TYR A 158 0.18 -27.75 11.86
N PHE A 159 -0.85 -27.45 11.07
CA PHE A 159 -0.74 -26.74 9.79
C PHE A 159 -1.32 -25.33 9.89
N ILE A 160 -0.77 -24.41 9.11
CA ILE A 160 -1.35 -23.08 8.91
C ILE A 160 -1.94 -23.00 7.50
N PHE A 161 -3.21 -22.65 7.39
CA PHE A 161 -3.89 -22.36 6.13
C PHE A 161 -4.02 -20.85 5.97
N VAL A 162 -3.41 -20.29 4.93
CA VAL A 162 -3.47 -18.87 4.59
C VAL A 162 -4.30 -18.69 3.35
N ASN A 163 -5.43 -18.01 3.48
CA ASN A 163 -6.13 -17.46 2.32
C ASN A 163 -5.56 -16.08 2.00
N SER A 164 -4.81 -15.97 0.91
CA SER A 164 -4.38 -14.71 0.33
C SER A 164 -5.55 -14.07 -0.39
N HIS A 165 -5.98 -12.92 0.12
CA HIS A 165 -7.03 -12.11 -0.46
C HIS A 165 -6.45 -10.77 -0.91
N GLY A 166 -6.40 -10.54 -2.22
CA GLY A 166 -5.85 -9.33 -2.81
C GLY A 166 -6.18 -9.20 -4.30
N SER A 167 -5.84 -8.06 -4.90
CA SER A 167 -6.07 -7.77 -6.32
C SER A 167 -4.96 -8.30 -7.24
N ILE A 168 -3.87 -8.83 -6.68
CA ILE A 168 -2.65 -9.23 -7.41
C ILE A 168 -2.27 -10.67 -7.00
N PHE A 169 -1.48 -11.36 -7.82
CA PHE A 169 -0.92 -12.68 -7.48
C PHE A 169 0.32 -12.54 -6.58
N TYR A 170 0.47 -13.38 -5.56
CA TYR A 170 1.76 -13.50 -4.88
C TYR A 170 2.72 -14.32 -5.74
N ARG A 171 4.02 -14.05 -5.63
CA ARG A 171 5.06 -14.86 -6.28
C ARG A 171 5.46 -16.00 -5.36
N LYS A 172 5.40 -17.23 -5.86
CA LYS A 172 5.76 -18.44 -5.09
C LYS A 172 7.21 -18.37 -4.61
N ASP A 173 8.13 -17.85 -5.44
CA ASP A 173 9.55 -17.69 -5.09
C ASP A 173 9.78 -16.79 -3.87
N ASP A 174 9.05 -15.67 -3.79
CA ASP A 174 9.18 -14.73 -2.68
C ASP A 174 8.72 -15.38 -1.36
N LEU A 175 7.63 -16.15 -1.40
CA LEU A 175 7.16 -16.89 -0.25
C LEU A 175 8.13 -18.02 0.14
N MET A 176 8.69 -18.73 -0.84
CA MET A 176 9.72 -19.75 -0.61
C MET A 176 10.92 -19.16 0.14
N TRP A 177 11.39 -17.97 -0.25
CA TRP A 177 12.49 -17.30 0.44
C TRP A 177 12.16 -16.96 1.88
N HIS A 178 10.92 -16.55 2.18
CA HIS A 178 10.51 -16.28 3.56
C HIS A 178 10.40 -17.54 4.42
N LEU A 179 9.95 -18.65 3.83
CA LEU A 179 9.73 -19.91 4.56
C LEU A 179 11.03 -20.66 4.79
N TYR A 180 11.80 -20.88 3.72
CA TYR A 180 12.98 -21.76 3.69
C TYR A 180 14.30 -21.00 3.77
N GLY A 181 14.32 -19.74 3.34
CA GLY A 181 15.54 -18.94 3.16
C GLY A 181 15.98 -18.96 1.70
N SER A 182 17.07 -18.26 1.38
CA SER A 182 17.70 -18.32 0.05
C SER A 182 19.07 -18.98 0.15
N ASP A 183 19.38 -19.88 -0.79
CA ASP A 183 20.67 -20.59 -0.76
C ASP A 183 21.84 -19.73 -1.24
N HIS A 184 21.68 -18.69 -2.08
CA HIS A 184 22.77 -17.74 -2.40
C HIS A 184 22.30 -16.45 -3.13
N PHE A 185 23.06 -15.35 -2.93
CA PHE A 185 23.13 -14.09 -3.70
C PHE A 185 22.05 -13.00 -3.54
N THR A 186 21.91 -12.41 -2.34
CA THR A 186 21.86 -10.94 -2.21
C THR A 186 22.44 -10.55 -0.87
N ASN A 187 23.39 -9.61 -0.84
CA ASN A 187 23.94 -9.00 0.39
C ASN A 187 22.90 -8.13 1.15
N GLU A 188 21.63 -8.27 0.84
CA GLU A 188 20.54 -7.55 1.46
C GLU A 188 19.66 -8.52 2.25
N VAL A 189 19.71 -8.29 3.57
CA VAL A 189 18.86 -8.85 4.62
C VAL A 189 19.17 -10.30 5.00
N ASN A 190 19.76 -10.44 6.20
CA ASN A 190 19.70 -11.64 7.04
C ASN A 190 18.23 -12.02 7.35
N MET A 191 17.47 -12.49 6.36
CA MET A 191 16.11 -12.99 6.58
C MET A 191 16.23 -14.33 7.29
N LYS A 192 15.80 -14.38 8.55
CA LYS A 192 15.68 -15.63 9.29
C LYS A 192 14.47 -16.39 8.73
N PRO A 193 14.66 -17.57 8.12
CA PRO A 193 13.55 -18.33 7.57
C PRO A 193 12.56 -18.73 8.65
N LEU A 194 11.27 -18.64 8.33
CA LEU A 194 10.20 -18.90 9.29
C LEU A 194 10.21 -20.36 9.77
N PHE A 195 10.54 -21.32 8.90
CA PHE A 195 10.60 -22.74 9.25
C PHE A 195 11.79 -23.08 10.16
N ASN A 196 12.91 -22.35 10.06
CA ASN A 196 14.06 -22.52 10.95
C ASN A 196 13.94 -21.72 12.27
N SER A 197 12.71 -21.30 12.62
CA SER A 197 12.46 -20.64 13.91
C SER A 197 12.32 -21.68 15.01
N SER A 198 12.94 -21.46 16.17
CA SER A 198 12.68 -22.28 17.37
C SER A 198 11.22 -22.26 17.83
N LYS A 199 10.41 -21.33 17.31
CA LYS A 199 8.97 -21.25 17.56
C LYS A 199 8.12 -22.07 16.59
N ALA A 200 8.72 -22.59 15.51
CA ALA A 200 8.04 -23.32 14.45
C ALA A 200 8.25 -24.84 14.54
N ILE A 201 8.80 -25.36 15.65
CA ILE A 201 9.16 -26.78 15.82
C ILE A 201 7.96 -27.70 15.54
N ASN A 202 6.76 -27.34 16.00
CA ASN A 202 5.56 -28.17 15.81
C ASN A 202 4.73 -27.78 14.57
N LEU A 203 5.22 -26.86 13.74
CA LEU A 203 4.55 -26.48 12.48
C LEU A 203 4.93 -27.49 11.39
N LEU A 204 4.01 -28.33 10.94
CA LEU A 204 4.23 -29.32 9.87
C LEU A 204 4.33 -28.68 8.48
N GLY A 205 3.63 -27.56 8.29
CA GLY A 205 3.64 -26.86 7.01
C GLY A 205 2.59 -25.75 6.91
N VAL A 206 2.66 -25.05 5.79
CA VAL A 206 1.76 -23.95 5.43
C VAL A 206 1.07 -24.28 4.12
N ILE A 207 -0.24 -24.11 4.08
CA ILE A 207 -1.04 -24.17 2.86
C ILE A 207 -1.45 -22.75 2.52
N VAL A 208 -1.15 -22.30 1.31
CA VAL A 208 -1.53 -20.96 0.84
C VAL A 208 -2.46 -21.09 -0.35
N THR A 209 -3.59 -20.39 -0.28
CA THR A 209 -4.51 -20.23 -1.41
C THR A 209 -4.50 -18.78 -1.83
N ASN A 210 -4.63 -18.49 -3.12
CA ASN A 210 -4.80 -17.13 -3.60
C ASN A 210 -6.06 -17.03 -4.44
N VAL A 211 -7.09 -16.40 -3.87
CA VAL A 211 -8.40 -16.30 -4.51
C VAL A 211 -8.64 -14.85 -4.89
N VAL A 212 -8.62 -14.60 -6.21
CA VAL A 212 -8.93 -13.33 -6.85
C VAL A 212 -10.14 -13.51 -7.78
N PRO A 213 -10.90 -12.45 -8.11
CA PRO A 213 -12.05 -12.58 -9.01
C PRO A 213 -11.73 -13.30 -10.34
N ALA A 214 -10.52 -13.08 -10.86
CA ALA A 214 -10.05 -13.69 -12.11
C ALA A 214 -9.79 -15.21 -12.04
N ASN A 215 -9.61 -15.80 -10.85
CA ASN A 215 -9.30 -17.24 -10.70
C ASN A 215 -10.27 -18.00 -9.79
N LEU A 216 -11.40 -17.40 -9.39
CA LEU A 216 -12.38 -18.01 -8.47
C LEU A 216 -12.82 -19.43 -8.90
N HIS A 217 -12.86 -19.69 -10.20
CA HIS A 217 -13.26 -20.97 -10.80
C HIS A 217 -12.14 -22.02 -10.83
N ARG A 218 -10.89 -21.66 -10.55
CA ARG A 218 -9.70 -22.53 -10.71
C ARG A 218 -8.53 -22.17 -9.78
N PHE A 219 -8.82 -21.71 -8.56
CA PHE A 219 -7.76 -21.29 -7.65
C PHE A 219 -6.87 -22.48 -7.26
N GLU A 220 -5.56 -22.26 -7.23
CA GLU A 220 -4.58 -23.25 -6.80
C GLU A 220 -4.36 -23.17 -5.28
N MET A 221 -3.94 -24.30 -4.70
CA MET A 221 -3.50 -24.39 -3.33
C MET A 221 -2.05 -24.85 -3.32
N ASP A 222 -1.16 -24.05 -2.74
CA ASP A 222 0.24 -24.38 -2.60
C ASP A 222 0.51 -24.93 -1.19
N LEU A 223 1.15 -26.09 -1.11
CA LEU A 223 1.58 -26.71 0.14
C LEU A 223 3.09 -26.57 0.30
N TYR A 224 3.50 -25.99 1.43
CA TYR A 224 4.90 -25.84 1.84
C TYR A 224 5.13 -26.63 3.12
N ILE A 225 5.93 -27.70 3.05
CA ILE A 225 6.25 -28.56 4.19
C ILE A 225 7.43 -27.99 4.96
N ASN A 226 7.34 -27.99 6.29
CA ASN A 226 8.45 -27.62 7.15
C ASN A 226 9.43 -28.81 7.27
N PRO A 227 10.69 -28.68 6.82
CA PRO A 227 11.65 -29.77 6.90
C PRO A 227 12.28 -29.91 8.30
N PHE A 228 11.99 -29.00 9.23
CA PHE A 228 12.57 -28.93 10.57
C PHE A 228 11.61 -29.35 11.69
N SER A 229 10.39 -29.81 11.36
CA SER A 229 9.36 -30.27 12.32
C SER A 229 9.41 -31.76 12.57
#